data_AF-A0A7W8T257-F1
#
_entry.id   AF-A0A7W8T257-F1
#
_cell.length_a   1.000
_cell.length_b   1.000
_cell.length_c   1.000
_cell.angle_alpha   90.00
_cell.angle_beta   90.00
_cell.angle_gamma   90.00
#
_symmetry.space_group_name_H-M   'P 1'
#
loop_
_entity.id
_entity.type
_entity.pdbx_description
1 polymer ?
#
loop_
_entity_poly.entity_id
_entity_poly.type
_entity_poly.pdbx_seq_one_letter_code
_entity_poly.pdbx_strand_id
1 'polypeptide(L)'
;MSFTGLIDEGKRLIALCSATVKKVSLELGANCPFIVFDAEIDLAVKGAIDARFRHSGQAAMCANRFLVHTDVYEDFVTRLVAKVSALTLGDGMVEGTQIGPLIGDAVVTRIEGLVDEAVQAGAAVPTGGSRLTTGSNFFRPTVLTGTHPGMGVCDDEILGPVATPTWRVARSTTQFLDRPETRSFFNGPSTS
;
A
#
# COMPACT_ATOMS: atom_id res chain seq x y z
N MET A 1 -24.49 14.80 6.10
CA MET A 1 -23.20 14.98 5.42
C MET A 1 -22.65 13.61 5.12
N SER A 2 -22.22 13.37 3.89
CA SER A 2 -21.47 12.18 3.49
C SER A 2 -20.11 12.64 2.98
N PHE A 3 -19.02 12.01 3.42
CA PHE A 3 -17.66 12.36 3.01
C PHE A 3 -16.80 11.11 2.83
N THR A 4 -15.95 11.13 1.80
CA THR A 4 -14.94 10.11 1.54
C THR A 4 -13.61 10.81 1.34
N GLY A 5 -12.59 10.42 2.09
CA GLY A 5 -11.29 11.08 1.98
C GLY A 5 -10.34 10.75 3.13
N LEU A 6 -9.40 11.64 3.39
CA LEU A 6 -8.38 11.46 4.41
C LEU A 6 -8.95 11.59 5.83
N ILE A 7 -8.29 10.91 6.77
CA ILE A 7 -8.74 10.81 8.17
C ILE A 7 -8.82 12.19 8.84
N ASP A 8 -7.82 13.05 8.61
CA ASP A 8 -7.73 14.35 9.30
C ASP A 8 -8.80 15.34 8.83
N GLU A 9 -9.11 15.35 7.53
CA GLU A 9 -10.25 16.06 6.96
C GLU A 9 -11.57 15.54 7.53
N GLY A 10 -11.72 14.21 7.62
CA GLY A 10 -12.88 13.57 8.24
C GLY A 10 -13.09 14.04 9.68
N LYS A 11 -12.03 14.05 10.51
CA LYS A 11 -12.07 14.56 11.89
C LYS A 11 -12.50 16.02 11.95
N ARG A 12 -11.95 16.88 11.09
CA ARG A 12 -12.32 18.30 11.01
C ARG A 12 -13.81 18.48 10.65
N LEU A 13 -14.31 17.69 9.69
CA LEU A 13 -15.70 17.73 9.26
C LEU A 13 -16.67 17.25 10.34
N ILE A 14 -16.31 16.22 11.12
CA ILE A 14 -17.08 15.80 12.30
C ILE A 14 -17.20 16.95 13.29
N ALA A 15 -16.08 17.61 13.63
CA ALA A 15 -16.05 18.69 14.60
C ALA A 15 -17.03 19.82 14.19
N LEU A 16 -17.02 20.22 12.92
CA LEU A 16 -17.94 21.21 12.37
C LEU A 16 -19.41 20.74 12.37
N CYS A 17 -19.66 19.46 12.09
CA CYS A 17 -21.02 18.90 12.09
C CYS A 17 -21.63 18.79 13.48
N SER A 18 -20.80 18.60 14.51
CA SER A 18 -21.23 18.41 15.89
C SER A 18 -22.00 19.62 16.44
N ALA A 19 -21.61 20.84 16.06
CA ALA A 19 -22.22 22.09 16.52
C ALA A 19 -23.72 22.21 16.19
N THR A 20 -24.19 21.50 15.17
CA THR A 20 -25.61 21.51 14.77
C THR A 20 -26.19 20.10 14.64
N VAL A 21 -25.54 19.08 15.23
CA VAL A 21 -26.02 17.69 15.28
C VAL A 21 -26.40 17.12 13.89
N LYS A 22 -25.58 17.38 12.86
CA LYS A 22 -25.85 16.82 11.52
C LYS A 22 -25.58 15.31 11.53
N LYS A 23 -26.40 14.53 10.80
CA LYS A 23 -26.06 13.13 10.48
C LYS A 23 -24.78 13.08 9.64
N VAL A 24 -23.86 12.19 9.99
CA VAL A 24 -22.54 12.06 9.36
C VAL A 24 -22.32 10.61 8.92
N SER A 25 -21.81 10.41 7.70
CA SER A 25 -21.27 9.15 7.17
C SER A 25 -19.88 9.41 6.62
N LEU A 26 -18.89 8.62 7.00
CA LEU A 26 -17.49 8.80 6.62
C LEU A 26 -16.88 7.50 6.13
N GLU A 27 -16.23 7.58 4.98
CA GLU A 27 -15.33 6.55 4.46
C GLU A 27 -13.92 7.14 4.42
N LEU A 28 -13.05 6.70 5.33
CA LEU A 28 -11.73 7.30 5.52
C LEU A 28 -10.61 6.36 5.07
N GLY A 29 -9.38 6.88 5.01
CA GLY A 29 -8.20 6.13 4.58
C GLY A 29 -8.05 4.76 5.26
N ALA A 30 -7.60 3.76 4.50
CA ALA A 30 -7.48 2.39 4.97
C ALA A 30 -6.10 1.80 4.65
N ASN A 31 -5.49 1.17 5.65
CA ASN A 31 -4.23 0.45 5.49
C ASN A 31 -4.51 -1.04 5.24
N CYS A 32 -5.07 -1.39 4.08
CA CYS A 32 -5.59 -2.74 3.82
C CYS A 32 -4.49 -3.83 3.82
N PRO A 33 -4.63 -4.94 4.56
CA PRO A 33 -3.70 -6.06 4.50
C PRO A 33 -4.01 -7.02 3.33
N PHE A 34 -2.98 -7.64 2.78
CA PHE A 34 -3.04 -8.75 1.83
C PHE A 34 -2.23 -9.92 2.39
N ILE A 35 -2.89 -11.04 2.67
CA ILE A 35 -2.30 -12.14 3.43
C ILE A 35 -2.15 -13.37 2.52
N VAL A 36 -0.94 -13.94 2.49
CA VAL A 36 -0.60 -15.11 1.66
C VAL A 36 -0.07 -16.23 2.56
N PHE A 37 -0.75 -17.38 2.54
CA PHE A 37 -0.33 -18.61 3.23
C PHE A 37 0.04 -19.69 2.19
N ASP A 38 -0.53 -20.88 2.28
CA ASP A 38 -0.40 -22.03 1.37
C ASP A 38 -1.16 -21.83 0.05
N ALA A 39 -1.05 -20.62 -0.51
CA ALA A 39 -1.69 -20.27 -1.77
C ALA A 39 -0.88 -20.78 -2.97
N GLU A 40 -1.57 -20.99 -4.09
CA GLU A 40 -0.91 -21.08 -5.39
C GLU A 40 -0.27 -19.71 -5.71
N ILE A 41 1.04 -19.70 -5.94
CA ILE A 41 1.83 -18.46 -5.94
C ILE A 41 1.53 -17.58 -7.14
N ASP A 42 1.26 -18.16 -8.32
CA ASP A 42 0.92 -17.35 -9.49
C ASP A 42 -0.42 -16.63 -9.31
N LEU A 43 -1.42 -17.30 -8.72
CA LEU A 43 -2.69 -16.70 -8.35
C LEU A 43 -2.52 -15.64 -7.27
N ALA A 44 -1.71 -15.89 -6.24
CA ALA A 44 -1.43 -14.92 -5.18
C ALA A 44 -0.76 -13.66 -5.72
N VAL A 45 0.23 -13.80 -6.61
CA VAL A 45 0.93 -12.69 -7.26
C VAL A 45 -0.02 -11.92 -8.18
N LYS A 46 -0.85 -12.61 -8.96
CA LYS A 46 -1.89 -11.94 -9.76
C LYS A 46 -2.83 -11.11 -8.87
N GLY A 47 -3.29 -11.70 -7.77
CA GLY A 47 -4.13 -11.00 -6.78
C GLY A 47 -3.42 -9.79 -6.17
N ALA A 48 -2.12 -9.89 -5.89
CA ALA A 48 -1.30 -8.80 -5.38
C ALA A 48 -1.18 -7.64 -6.38
N ILE A 49 -0.96 -7.95 -7.67
CA ILE A 49 -0.94 -6.95 -8.75
C ILE A 49 -2.28 -6.21 -8.81
N ASP A 50 -3.37 -6.98 -8.85
CA ASP A 50 -4.74 -6.48 -8.89
C ASP A 50 -5.09 -5.61 -7.67
N ALA A 51 -4.60 -5.99 -6.49
CA ALA A 51 -4.90 -5.30 -5.23
C ALA A 51 -4.05 -4.05 -4.98
N ARG A 52 -2.81 -3.98 -5.49
CA ARG A 52 -1.90 -2.85 -5.21
C ARG A 52 -1.75 -1.86 -6.35
N PHE A 53 -1.72 -2.34 -7.58
CA PHE A 53 -1.27 -1.54 -8.71
C PHE A 53 -2.41 -1.03 -9.59
N ARG A 54 -3.64 -1.51 -9.38
CA ARG A 54 -4.84 -0.93 -10.00
C ARG A 54 -4.97 0.55 -9.62
N HIS A 55 -5.34 1.41 -10.58
CA HIS A 55 -5.40 2.87 -10.41
C HIS A 55 -4.08 3.49 -9.90
N SER A 56 -2.94 2.88 -10.24
CA SER A 56 -1.61 3.25 -9.71
C SER A 56 -1.55 3.24 -8.18
N GLY A 57 -2.39 2.43 -7.51
CA GLY A 57 -2.45 2.31 -6.06
C GLY A 57 -3.16 3.46 -5.33
N GLN A 58 -3.93 4.28 -6.05
CA GLN A 58 -4.63 5.46 -5.50
C GLN A 58 -6.10 5.16 -5.14
N ALA A 59 -6.35 4.03 -4.51
CA ALA A 59 -7.68 3.69 -3.98
C ALA A 59 -7.56 3.23 -2.53
N ALA A 60 -8.54 3.59 -1.69
CA ALA A 60 -8.54 3.27 -0.26
C ALA A 60 -8.47 1.75 0.02
N MET A 61 -9.01 0.94 -0.90
CA MET A 61 -9.01 -0.53 -0.77
C MET A 61 -7.70 -1.18 -1.26
N CYS A 62 -6.72 -0.40 -1.74
CA CYS A 62 -5.48 -0.96 -2.22
C CYS A 62 -4.67 -1.59 -1.08
N ALA A 63 -4.11 -2.78 -1.35
CA ALA A 63 -3.32 -3.53 -0.38
C ALA A 63 -2.04 -2.79 -0.01
N ASN A 64 -1.95 -2.19 1.18
CA ASN A 64 -0.75 -1.47 1.62
C ASN A 64 0.24 -2.41 2.30
N ARG A 65 -0.23 -3.47 2.97
CA ARG A 65 0.63 -4.37 3.76
C ARG A 65 0.52 -5.79 3.26
N PHE A 66 1.62 -6.34 2.79
CA PHE A 66 1.70 -7.71 2.32
C PHE A 66 2.29 -8.59 3.41
N LEU A 67 1.51 -9.56 3.86
CA LEU A 67 1.85 -10.45 4.97
C LEU A 67 1.94 -11.86 4.40
N VAL A 68 3.16 -12.30 4.17
CA VAL A 68 3.42 -13.52 3.41
C VAL A 68 4.09 -14.54 4.33
N HIS A 69 3.53 -15.76 4.33
CA HIS A 69 4.04 -16.86 5.13
C HIS A 69 5.47 -17.21 4.73
N THR A 70 6.30 -17.59 5.71
CA THR A 70 7.75 -17.75 5.53
C THR A 70 8.09 -18.80 4.48
N ASP A 71 7.32 -19.89 4.42
CA ASP A 71 7.54 -21.00 3.49
C ASP A 71 7.37 -20.62 2.01
N VAL A 72 6.63 -19.54 1.72
CA VAL A 72 6.33 -19.09 0.35
C VAL A 72 6.90 -17.71 0.03
N TYR A 73 7.54 -17.06 1.00
CA TYR A 73 7.97 -15.67 0.91
C TYR A 73 8.89 -15.42 -0.29
N GLU A 74 9.96 -16.22 -0.41
CA GLU A 74 10.98 -16.02 -1.44
C GLU A 74 10.41 -16.22 -2.85
N ASP A 75 9.60 -17.25 -3.07
CA ASP A 75 8.96 -17.51 -4.36
C ASP A 75 7.96 -16.40 -4.71
N PHE A 76 7.12 -16.00 -3.75
CA PHE A 76 6.17 -14.91 -3.94
C PHE A 76 6.86 -13.59 -4.28
N VAL A 77 7.90 -13.19 -3.53
CA VAL A 77 8.62 -11.94 -3.77
C VAL A 77 9.31 -11.97 -5.13
N THR A 78 9.97 -13.07 -5.47
CA THR A 78 10.65 -13.22 -6.77
C THR A 78 9.68 -13.03 -7.93
N ARG A 79 8.52 -13.69 -7.90
CA ARG A 79 7.51 -13.58 -8.95
C ARG A 79 6.80 -12.22 -8.95
N LEU A 80 6.54 -11.65 -7.77
CA LEU A 80 5.97 -10.31 -7.65
C LEU A 80 6.89 -9.27 -8.28
N VAL A 81 8.18 -9.29 -7.96
CA VAL A 81 9.18 -8.37 -8.54
C VAL A 81 9.21 -8.49 -10.06
N ALA A 82 9.24 -9.72 -10.59
CA ALA A 82 9.19 -9.94 -12.04
C ALA A 82 7.93 -9.34 -12.66
N LYS A 83 6.74 -9.58 -12.09
CA LYS A 83 5.48 -9.03 -12.61
C LYS A 83 5.39 -7.52 -12.49
N VAL A 84 5.81 -6.94 -11.37
CA VAL A 84 5.80 -5.48 -11.15
C VAL A 84 6.76 -4.78 -12.12
N SER A 85 7.95 -5.34 -12.33
CA SER A 85 8.95 -4.77 -13.26
C SER A 85 8.48 -4.76 -14.73
N ALA A 86 7.55 -5.64 -15.08
CA ALA A 86 6.98 -5.75 -16.43
C ALA A 86 5.74 -4.86 -16.64
N LEU A 87 5.28 -4.13 -15.61
CA LEU A 87 4.12 -3.26 -15.75
C LEU A 87 4.44 -2.08 -16.69
N THR A 88 3.54 -1.83 -17.64
CA THR A 88 3.70 -0.73 -18.60
C THR A 88 3.20 0.58 -18.00
N LEU A 89 4.10 1.55 -17.87
CA LEU A 89 3.76 2.92 -17.47
C LEU A 89 3.46 3.76 -18.70
N GLY A 90 2.47 4.64 -18.61
CA GLY A 90 2.15 5.52 -19.73
C GLY A 90 0.97 6.44 -19.46
N ASP A 91 0.57 7.16 -20.49
CA ASP A 91 -0.69 7.90 -20.51
C ASP A 91 -1.86 6.92 -20.38
N GLY A 92 -2.82 7.20 -19.50
CA GLY A 92 -3.99 6.37 -19.26
C GLY A 92 -4.92 6.23 -20.47
N MET A 93 -4.78 7.10 -21.47
CA MET A 93 -5.52 7.03 -22.74
C MET A 93 -4.88 6.10 -23.77
N VAL A 94 -3.63 5.67 -23.55
CA VAL A 94 -2.91 4.76 -24.46
C VAL A 94 -3.25 3.31 -24.12
N GLU A 95 -3.65 2.55 -25.13
CA GLU A 95 -3.94 1.12 -24.98
C GLU A 95 -2.70 0.35 -24.51
N GLY A 96 -2.90 -0.56 -23.55
CA GLY A 96 -1.82 -1.32 -22.93
C GLY A 96 -1.11 -0.62 -21.77
N THR A 97 -1.40 0.66 -21.49
CA THR A 97 -0.95 1.30 -20.24
C THR A 97 -1.58 0.60 -19.04
N GLN A 98 -0.74 0.17 -18.10
CA GLN A 98 -1.18 -0.47 -16.86
C GLN A 98 -1.05 0.47 -15.66
N ILE A 99 -0.10 1.42 -15.71
CA ILE A 99 0.18 2.37 -14.64
C ILE A 99 0.19 3.78 -15.20
N GLY A 100 -0.81 4.56 -14.79
CA GLY A 100 -0.94 5.97 -15.15
C GLY A 100 -0.23 6.90 -14.16
N PRO A 101 -0.26 8.22 -14.40
CA PRO A 101 0.31 9.21 -13.49
C PRO A 101 -0.47 9.23 -12.17
N LEU A 102 0.21 9.69 -11.12
CA LEU A 102 -0.40 10.02 -9.84
C LEU A 102 -1.14 11.36 -9.93
N ILE A 103 -2.06 11.58 -8.99
CA ILE A 103 -2.98 12.72 -9.01
C ILE A 103 -2.27 14.08 -8.91
N GLY A 104 -1.05 14.11 -8.37
CA GLY A 104 -0.25 15.34 -8.25
C GLY A 104 1.15 15.11 -7.70
N ASP A 105 2.01 16.11 -7.89
CA ASP A 105 3.42 16.09 -7.49
C ASP A 105 3.63 15.93 -5.98
N ALA A 106 2.69 16.46 -5.17
CA ALA A 106 2.71 16.28 -3.72
C ALA A 106 2.61 14.80 -3.31
N VAL A 107 1.81 14.00 -4.04
CA VAL A 107 1.71 12.55 -3.79
C VAL A 107 2.99 11.84 -4.21
N VAL A 108 3.58 12.22 -5.34
CA VAL A 108 4.88 11.68 -5.77
C VAL A 108 5.96 11.94 -4.72
N THR A 109 6.09 13.20 -4.28
CA THR A 109 7.09 13.63 -3.30
C THR A 109 6.91 12.90 -1.97
N ARG A 110 5.66 12.70 -1.53
CA ARG A 110 5.38 11.91 -0.32
C ARG A 110 5.82 10.46 -0.47
N ILE A 111 5.55 9.83 -1.60
CA ILE A 111 5.95 8.45 -1.85
C ILE A 111 7.48 8.34 -1.94
N GLU A 112 8.15 9.28 -2.61
CA GLU A 112 9.62 9.36 -2.64
C GLU A 112 10.18 9.39 -1.20
N GLY A 113 9.68 10.28 -0.35
CA GLY A 113 10.09 10.38 1.05
C GLY A 113 9.89 9.07 1.83
N LEU A 114 8.72 8.44 1.71
CA LEU A 114 8.44 7.17 2.38
C LEU A 114 9.38 6.05 1.94
N VAL A 115 9.68 5.97 0.63
CA VAL A 115 10.61 4.98 0.08
C VAL A 115 12.03 5.25 0.57
N ASP A 116 12.48 6.50 0.55
CA ASP A 116 13.81 6.89 1.01
C ASP A 116 14.01 6.60 2.50
N GLU A 117 13.03 6.93 3.33
CA GLU A 117 13.02 6.61 4.77
C GLU A 117 13.13 5.10 5.01
N ALA A 118 12.37 4.29 4.26
CA ALA A 118 12.42 2.84 4.36
C ALA A 118 13.81 2.29 4.00
N VAL A 119 14.42 2.81 2.92
CA VAL A 119 15.77 2.41 2.48
C VAL A 119 16.82 2.82 3.52
N GLN A 120 16.74 4.02 4.07
CA GLN A 120 17.62 4.48 5.16
C GLN A 120 17.48 3.61 6.42
N ALA A 121 16.28 3.09 6.67
CA ALA A 121 16.00 2.15 7.75
C ALA A 121 16.37 0.68 7.42
N GLY A 122 16.96 0.41 6.25
CA GLY A 122 17.50 -0.90 5.88
C GLY A 122 16.61 -1.74 4.94
N ALA A 123 15.51 -1.18 4.42
CA ALA A 123 14.75 -1.85 3.37
C ALA A 123 15.53 -1.87 2.05
N ALA A 124 15.23 -2.87 1.21
CA ALA A 124 15.80 -2.99 -0.12
C ALA A 124 14.73 -2.76 -1.21
N VAL A 125 15.18 -2.29 -2.38
CA VAL A 125 14.32 -1.98 -3.54
C VAL A 125 14.65 -2.91 -4.71
N PRO A 126 14.07 -4.12 -4.81
CA PRO A 126 14.33 -5.01 -5.94
C PRO A 126 13.85 -4.47 -7.29
N THR A 127 12.85 -3.58 -7.31
CA THR A 127 12.37 -2.92 -8.53
C THR A 127 11.68 -1.58 -8.21
N GLY A 128 11.75 -0.63 -9.15
CA GLY A 128 11.15 0.70 -9.01
C GLY A 128 11.97 1.66 -8.14
N GLY A 129 11.32 2.26 -7.15
CA GLY A 129 11.91 3.12 -6.12
C GLY A 129 12.18 4.57 -6.53
N SER A 130 11.71 4.99 -7.70
CA SER A 130 11.98 6.35 -8.17
C SER A 130 10.84 6.91 -9.00
N ARG A 131 10.76 8.24 -9.06
CA ARG A 131 10.00 8.95 -10.09
C ARG A 131 10.48 8.61 -11.49
N LEU A 132 9.57 8.72 -12.46
CA LEU A 132 9.90 8.67 -13.88
C LEU A 132 10.40 10.05 -14.32
N THR A 133 11.59 10.11 -14.92
CA THR A 133 12.23 11.37 -15.33
C THR A 133 11.57 12.06 -16.52
N THR A 134 10.81 11.32 -17.33
CA THR A 134 10.27 11.79 -18.62
C THR A 134 8.77 12.08 -18.59
N GLY A 135 8.14 12.19 -17.41
CA GLY A 135 6.71 12.45 -17.28
C GLY A 135 6.34 13.18 -16.00
N SER A 136 5.24 13.94 -16.03
CA SER A 136 4.72 14.62 -14.84
C SER A 136 3.97 13.64 -13.95
N ASN A 137 4.19 13.73 -12.64
CA ASN A 137 3.50 12.96 -11.60
C ASN A 137 3.62 11.42 -11.68
N PHE A 138 4.65 10.87 -12.32
CA PHE A 138 4.82 9.41 -12.39
C PHE A 138 5.78 8.89 -11.31
N PHE A 139 5.38 7.81 -10.64
CA PHE A 139 6.26 7.04 -9.76
C PHE A 139 6.34 5.59 -10.25
N ARG A 140 7.55 5.01 -10.29
CA ARG A 140 7.73 3.65 -10.79
C ARG A 140 7.05 2.64 -9.85
N PRO A 141 6.32 1.64 -10.38
CA PRO A 141 5.85 0.51 -9.60
C PRO A 141 6.99 -0.10 -8.80
N THR A 142 6.82 -0.16 -7.50
CA THR A 142 7.91 -0.44 -6.55
C THR A 142 7.57 -1.63 -5.68
N VAL A 143 8.57 -2.47 -5.44
CA VAL A 143 8.54 -3.49 -4.40
C VAL A 143 9.62 -3.14 -3.38
N LEU A 144 9.26 -3.13 -2.09
CA LEU A 144 10.18 -2.97 -0.97
C LEU A 144 10.24 -4.26 -0.14
N THR A 145 11.45 -4.76 0.06
CA THR A 145 11.72 -5.95 0.89
C THR A 145 12.50 -5.56 2.14
N GLY A 146 12.52 -6.41 3.16
CA GLY A 146 13.15 -6.07 4.45
C GLY A 146 12.40 -5.00 5.24
N THR A 147 11.15 -4.70 4.88
CA THR A 147 10.31 -3.74 5.59
C THR A 147 9.76 -4.35 6.89
N HIS A 148 9.49 -3.51 7.88
CA HIS A 148 8.96 -3.93 9.18
C HIS A 148 8.01 -2.86 9.77
N PRO A 149 7.13 -3.21 10.73
CA PRO A 149 6.32 -2.21 11.45
C PRO A 149 7.19 -1.14 12.09
N GLY A 150 6.70 0.08 12.13
CA GLY A 150 7.47 1.26 12.52
C GLY A 150 8.10 1.99 11.34
N MET A 151 8.13 1.39 10.14
CA MET A 151 8.42 2.11 8.90
C MET A 151 7.14 2.74 8.35
N GLY A 152 7.20 4.00 7.91
CA GLY A 152 6.04 4.71 7.35
C GLY A 152 5.38 3.98 6.18
N VAL A 153 6.17 3.33 5.31
CA VAL A 153 5.66 2.47 4.20
C VAL A 153 4.82 1.27 4.66
N CYS A 154 4.89 0.88 5.93
CA CYS A 154 4.07 -0.19 6.51
C CYS A 154 2.88 0.38 7.30
N ASP A 155 3.07 1.49 8.00
CA ASP A 155 2.10 1.98 8.96
C ASP A 155 1.10 2.98 8.36
N ASP A 156 1.52 3.71 7.32
CA ASP A 156 0.70 4.72 6.65
C ASP A 156 0.00 4.19 5.38
N GLU A 157 -1.08 4.88 5.00
CA GLU A 157 -1.69 4.71 3.68
C GLU A 157 -0.79 5.38 2.62
N ILE A 158 -0.22 4.60 1.69
CA ILE A 158 0.76 5.10 0.72
C ILE A 158 0.10 5.92 -0.40
N LEU A 159 -1.09 5.50 -0.86
CA LEU A 159 -1.77 6.04 -2.05
C LEU A 159 -0.87 6.09 -3.30
N GLY A 160 -0.10 5.02 -3.52
CA GLY A 160 0.82 4.91 -4.65
C GLY A 160 1.17 3.48 -5.02
N PRO A 161 1.94 3.26 -6.10
CA PRO A 161 2.20 1.94 -6.65
C PRO A 161 3.40 1.29 -5.93
N VAL A 162 3.31 1.11 -4.61
CA VAL A 162 4.37 0.53 -3.77
C VAL A 162 3.82 -0.68 -3.01
N ALA A 163 4.47 -1.84 -3.17
CA ALA A 163 4.17 -3.06 -2.43
C ALA A 163 5.27 -3.33 -1.38
N THR A 164 4.89 -3.69 -0.16
CA THR A 164 5.80 -3.97 0.96
C THR A 164 5.62 -5.41 1.48
N PRO A 165 6.04 -6.44 0.72
CA PRO A 165 6.03 -7.82 1.19
C PRO A 165 6.92 -8.00 2.42
N THR A 166 6.26 -8.22 3.56
CA THR A 166 6.89 -8.56 4.84
C THR A 166 6.70 -10.05 5.12
N TRP A 167 7.78 -10.72 5.50
CA TRP A 167 7.73 -12.10 5.97
C TRP A 167 7.24 -12.12 7.42
N ARG A 168 6.33 -13.03 7.74
CA ARG A 168 5.89 -13.24 9.13
C ARG A 168 5.87 -14.72 9.46
N VAL A 169 6.50 -15.07 10.58
CA VAL A 169 6.43 -16.42 11.18
C VAL A 169 5.10 -16.52 11.92
N ALA A 170 4.10 -17.14 11.31
CA ALA A 170 2.92 -17.59 12.04
C ALA A 170 2.64 -19.04 11.67
N ARG A 171 2.80 -19.95 12.65
CA ARG A 171 2.57 -21.39 12.48
C ARG A 171 1.08 -21.73 12.27
N SER A 172 0.18 -20.76 12.43
CA SER A 172 -1.24 -20.85 12.10
C SER A 172 -1.86 -19.47 11.87
N THR A 173 -2.96 -19.44 11.12
CA THR A 173 -3.77 -18.24 10.88
C THR A 173 -4.29 -17.61 12.18
N THR A 174 -4.62 -18.40 13.20
CA THR A 174 -5.08 -17.92 14.51
C THR A 174 -3.96 -17.19 15.27
N GLN A 175 -2.75 -17.74 15.31
CA GLN A 175 -1.60 -17.05 15.90
C GLN A 175 -1.23 -15.78 15.16
N PHE A 176 -1.47 -15.74 13.85
CA PHE A 176 -1.29 -14.53 13.06
C PHE A 176 -2.28 -13.44 13.47
N LEU A 177 -3.57 -13.77 13.68
CA LEU A 177 -4.61 -12.80 14.03
C LEU A 177 -4.54 -12.33 15.50
N ASP A 178 -4.05 -13.18 16.41
CA ASP A 178 -4.07 -12.92 17.86
C ASP A 178 -2.87 -12.12 18.41
N ARG A 179 -1.86 -11.82 17.60
CA ARG A 179 -0.68 -11.06 18.07
C ARG A 179 -1.03 -9.58 18.32
N PRO A 180 -0.48 -8.95 19.38
CA PRO A 180 -0.72 -7.52 19.65
C PRO A 180 -0.34 -6.62 18.47
N GLU A 181 0.75 -6.97 17.80
CA GLU A 181 1.25 -6.26 16.61
C GLU A 181 0.44 -6.51 15.33
N THR A 182 -0.43 -7.53 15.29
CA THR A 182 -1.44 -7.68 14.23
C THR A 182 -2.80 -7.13 14.63
N ARG A 183 -3.10 -6.98 15.93
CA ARG A 183 -4.28 -6.23 16.40
C ARG A 183 -4.17 -4.74 16.09
N SER A 184 -3.00 -4.14 16.25
CA SER A 184 -2.73 -2.79 15.73
C SER A 184 -2.66 -2.74 14.20
N PHE A 185 -2.62 -3.90 13.52
CA PHE A 185 -2.80 -3.95 12.07
C PHE A 185 -4.28 -3.85 11.67
N PHE A 186 -5.20 -4.51 12.37
CA PHE A 186 -6.64 -4.45 12.05
C PHE A 186 -7.33 -3.19 12.59
N ASN A 187 -6.82 -2.64 13.68
CA ASN A 187 -7.20 -1.32 14.14
C ASN A 187 -6.42 -0.30 13.31
N GLY A 188 -7.09 0.68 12.71
CA GLY A 188 -6.44 1.74 11.91
C GLY A 188 -5.37 2.53 12.69
N PRO A 189 -4.64 3.46 12.04
CA PRO A 189 -3.46 4.12 12.61
C PRO A 189 -3.74 4.68 14.02
N SER A 190 -2.79 4.46 14.94
CA SER A 190 -2.94 4.85 16.33
C SER A 190 -3.11 6.36 16.45
N THR A 191 -4.22 6.78 17.07
CA THR A 191 -4.45 8.16 17.44
C THR A 191 -3.61 8.50 18.67
N SER A 192 -2.38 8.95 18.45
CA SER A 192 -1.63 9.75 19.42
C SER A 192 -1.29 11.08 18.79
#